data_AF-A0A0F9HQN9-F1
#
_entry.id   AF-A0A0F9HQN9-F1
#
_cell.length_a   1.000
_cell.length_b   1.000
_cell.length_c   1.000
_cell.angle_alpha   90.00
_cell.angle_beta   90.00
_cell.angle_gamma   90.00
#
_symmetry.space_group_name_H-M   'P 1'
#
loop_
_entity.id
_entity.type
_entity.pdbx_description
1 polymer ?
#
loop_
_entity_poly.entity_id
_entity_poly.type
_entity_poly.pdbx_seq_one_letter_code
_entity_poly.pdbx_strand_id
1 'polypeptide(L)'
;SASRITKQYIFANRFYEQSRDEVLVSHLWNEAMVKAIILQVATGPLFGYDRTYAKPSDALRIVSVDDDIGSDVLLNQQGVHAWEVEADNILSNAGESPPAYATSTEYLDGQFVSVTPTPWTTGTAFIVQQYVKSGTTIYEVLVAHTSDTVSNDVASGNLISRGTGSTVTYEVASTYTSSSVTTDITDGNITATGDKVDARIIYISYVKKLEDTTKFSPKLKWAIAMKLAIKIVTPLHNDPKAKADLIEEFEALTMPKARSVDAMQGTPRPVFNSEWLRSRSAGVRTWR
;
A
#
# COMPACT_ATOMS: atom_id res chain seq x y z
N SER A 1 -5.84 21.36 -38.89
CA SER A 1 -5.06 22.37 -38.16
C SER A 1 -4.45 21.71 -36.95
N ALA A 2 -3.19 21.25 -37.04
CA ALA A 2 -2.48 20.80 -35.85
C ALA A 2 -2.29 22.03 -34.96
N SER A 3 -2.87 22.05 -33.77
CA SER A 3 -2.78 23.21 -32.89
C SER A 3 -1.30 23.53 -32.63
N ARG A 4 -0.90 24.78 -32.88
CA ARG A 4 0.48 25.21 -32.66
C ARG A 4 0.74 25.21 -31.15
N ILE A 5 1.37 24.15 -30.66
CA ILE A 5 1.73 24.03 -29.25
C ILE A 5 2.67 25.19 -28.89
N THR A 6 2.26 26.03 -27.94
CA THR A 6 3.04 27.20 -27.52
C THR A 6 4.18 26.80 -26.59
N LYS A 7 5.27 27.58 -26.58
CA LYS A 7 6.40 27.36 -25.66
C LYS A 7 5.96 27.32 -24.19
N GLN A 8 4.98 28.15 -23.83
CA GLN A 8 4.37 28.20 -22.50
C GLN A 8 3.75 26.85 -22.12
N TYR A 9 2.95 26.25 -23.02
CA TYR A 9 2.35 24.95 -22.79
C TYR A 9 3.41 23.85 -22.62
N ILE A 10 4.46 23.85 -23.46
CA ILE A 10 5.53 22.84 -23.38
C ILE A 10 6.19 22.85 -22.00
N PHE A 11 6.54 24.03 -21.49
CA PHE A 11 7.15 24.14 -20.16
C PHE A 11 6.17 23.80 -19.04
N ALA A 12 4.92 24.28 -19.12
CA ALA A 12 3.91 23.96 -18.13
C ALA A 12 3.69 22.45 -18.03
N ASN A 13 3.52 21.76 -19.17
CA ASN A 13 3.33 20.31 -19.20
C ASN A 13 4.57 19.55 -18.68
N ARG A 14 5.77 20.00 -19.06
CA ARG A 14 7.03 19.36 -18.62
C ARG A 14 7.26 19.43 -17.12
N PHE A 15 6.90 20.54 -16.48
CA PHE A 15 7.19 20.76 -15.06
C PHE A 15 5.99 20.51 -14.14
N TYR A 16 4.80 20.25 -14.69
CA TYR A 16 3.59 20.07 -13.89
C TYR A 16 3.71 18.92 -12.90
N GLU A 17 4.09 17.73 -13.37
CA GLU A 17 4.19 16.54 -12.51
C GLU A 17 5.22 16.75 -11.40
N GLN A 18 6.39 17.29 -11.74
CA GLN A 18 7.43 17.59 -10.76
C GLN A 18 6.95 18.61 -9.72
N SER A 19 6.30 19.69 -10.14
CA SER A 19 5.76 20.71 -9.21
C SER A 19 4.69 20.13 -8.30
N ARG A 20 3.79 19.30 -8.84
CA ARG A 20 2.74 18.62 -8.07
C ARG A 20 3.37 17.71 -7.02
N ASP A 21 4.28 16.83 -7.42
CA ASP A 21 4.87 15.83 -6.54
C ASP A 21 5.71 16.50 -5.45
N GLU A 22 6.47 17.56 -5.76
CA GLU A 22 7.20 18.37 -4.77
C GLU A 22 6.27 19.02 -3.74
N VAL A 23 5.15 19.60 -4.19
CA VAL A 23 4.18 20.22 -3.27
C VAL A 23 3.51 19.16 -2.39
N LEU A 24 3.12 18.02 -2.96
CA LEU A 24 2.51 16.92 -2.23
C LEU A 24 3.47 16.34 -1.16
N VAL A 25 4.76 16.18 -1.45
CA VAL A 25 5.76 15.67 -0.48
C VAL A 25 6.04 16.67 0.65
N SER A 26 5.95 17.97 0.36
CA SER A 26 6.33 19.05 1.29
C SER A 26 5.43 19.23 2.51
N HIS A 27 4.26 18.59 2.52
CA HIS A 27 3.27 18.69 3.60
C HIS A 27 2.38 17.44 3.62
N LEU A 28 1.85 17.08 4.78
CA LEU A 28 0.94 15.93 4.93
C LEU A 28 -0.50 16.33 4.58
N TRP A 29 -0.73 16.69 3.32
CA TRP A 29 -2.05 17.12 2.82
C TRP A 29 -3.11 16.06 3.11
N ASN A 30 -4.19 16.43 3.80
CA ASN A 30 -5.21 15.45 4.19
C ASN A 30 -5.85 14.75 2.98
N GLU A 31 -6.01 15.46 1.87
CA GLU A 31 -6.55 14.93 0.61
C GLU A 31 -5.65 13.92 -0.10
N ALA A 32 -4.33 13.93 0.19
CA ALA A 32 -3.35 13.01 -0.37
C ALA A 32 -2.94 11.89 0.59
N MET A 33 -3.35 11.96 1.85
CA MET A 33 -3.06 10.95 2.86
C MET A 33 -3.92 9.71 2.63
N VAL A 34 -3.27 8.56 2.45
CA VAL A 34 -3.92 7.26 2.25
C VAL A 34 -3.35 6.26 3.25
N LYS A 35 -4.18 5.27 3.61
CA LYS A 35 -3.80 4.12 4.42
C LYS A 35 -3.83 2.86 3.57
N ALA A 36 -2.91 1.94 3.81
CA ALA A 36 -2.89 0.64 3.18
C ALA A 36 -2.38 -0.42 4.15
N ILE A 37 -2.76 -1.66 3.90
CA ILE A 37 -2.11 -2.84 4.47
C ILE A 37 -1.18 -3.36 3.39
N ILE A 38 0.03 -3.75 3.75
CA ILE A 38 1.00 -4.31 2.80
C ILE A 38 1.54 -5.62 3.32
N LEU A 39 1.75 -6.55 2.40
CA LEU A 39 2.23 -7.90 2.66
C LEU A 39 3.76 -7.97 2.54
N GLN A 40 4.36 -8.79 3.39
CA GLN A 40 5.79 -9.09 3.38
C GLN A 40 6.21 -9.76 2.06
N VAL A 41 7.36 -9.35 1.54
CA VAL A 41 8.03 -9.97 0.39
C VAL A 41 8.94 -11.11 0.86
N ALA A 42 9.14 -12.14 0.03
CA ALA A 42 9.95 -13.31 0.37
C ALA A 42 11.42 -12.96 0.60
N THR A 43 11.96 -12.06 -0.24
CA THR A 43 13.35 -11.61 -0.17
C THR A 43 13.49 -10.59 0.95
N GLY A 44 14.20 -10.98 2.02
CA GLY A 44 14.55 -10.07 3.12
C GLY A 44 15.75 -9.18 2.79
N PRO A 45 16.04 -8.18 3.63
CA PRO A 45 17.18 -7.30 3.45
C PRO A 45 18.48 -8.05 3.81
N LEU A 46 19.62 -7.53 3.35
CA LEU A 46 20.92 -8.17 3.58
C LEU A 46 21.36 -8.06 5.06
N PHE A 47 21.01 -6.98 5.74
CA PHE A 47 21.29 -6.73 7.15
C PHE A 47 20.32 -5.67 7.71
N GLY A 48 20.36 -5.45 9.04
CA GLY A 48 19.62 -4.39 9.73
C GLY A 48 18.23 -4.83 10.18
N TYR A 49 17.32 -5.03 9.23
CA TYR A 49 15.93 -5.42 9.50
C TYR A 49 15.68 -6.90 9.20
N ASP A 50 14.63 -7.47 9.77
CA ASP A 50 14.23 -8.86 9.54
C ASP A 50 13.36 -9.03 8.28
N ARG A 51 12.65 -7.97 7.87
CA ARG A 51 11.59 -8.05 6.85
C ARG A 51 11.63 -6.88 5.88
N THR A 52 11.15 -7.17 4.68
CA THR A 52 10.99 -6.23 3.58
C THR A 52 9.55 -6.26 3.10
N TYR A 53 9.01 -5.08 2.80
CA TYR A 53 7.67 -4.88 2.27
C TYR A 53 7.76 -3.99 1.03
N ALA A 54 6.94 -4.28 0.01
CA ALA A 54 6.91 -3.47 -1.19
C ALA A 54 6.20 -2.14 -0.91
N LYS A 55 6.88 -1.02 -1.20
CA LYS A 55 6.29 0.31 -1.13
C LYS A 55 5.22 0.44 -2.24
N PRO A 56 4.03 1.01 -1.96
CA PRO A 56 3.06 1.29 -3.01
C PRO A 56 3.67 2.15 -4.12
N SER A 57 3.41 1.82 -5.38
CA SER A 57 4.01 2.49 -6.54
C SER A 57 3.59 3.95 -6.69
N ASP A 58 2.45 4.33 -6.11
CA ASP A 58 1.91 5.67 -6.06
C ASP A 58 2.29 6.43 -4.77
N ALA A 59 3.08 5.84 -3.88
CA ALA A 59 3.52 6.51 -2.66
C ALA A 59 4.67 7.47 -2.94
N LEU A 60 4.42 8.77 -2.74
CA LEU A 60 5.44 9.81 -2.79
C LEU A 60 6.26 9.89 -1.50
N ARG A 61 5.63 9.56 -0.36
CA ARG A 61 6.27 9.57 0.95
C ARG A 61 5.55 8.62 1.91
N ILE A 62 6.29 7.73 2.57
CA ILE A 62 5.77 6.96 3.70
C ILE A 62 5.78 7.85 4.95
N VAL A 63 4.66 7.87 5.67
CA VAL A 63 4.42 8.76 6.82
C VAL A 63 4.52 7.98 8.12
N SER A 64 3.94 6.79 8.17
CA SER A 64 4.06 5.88 9.32
C SER A 64 3.97 4.43 8.86
N VAL A 65 4.59 3.55 9.65
CA VAL A 65 4.47 2.08 9.59
C VAL A 65 4.10 1.61 10.98
N ASP A 66 3.01 0.84 11.10
CA ASP A 66 2.45 0.32 12.35
C ASP A 66 2.37 1.36 13.50
N ASP A 67 2.04 2.61 13.16
CA ASP A 67 1.96 3.75 14.09
C ASP A 67 3.18 3.90 15.03
N ASP A 68 4.36 3.51 14.55
CA ASP A 68 5.64 3.49 15.28
C ASP A 68 5.71 2.49 16.45
N ILE A 69 4.78 1.55 16.53
CA ILE A 69 4.80 0.41 17.47
C ILE A 69 5.56 -0.74 16.83
N GLY A 70 6.87 -0.62 16.90
CA GLY A 70 7.80 -1.63 16.39
C GLY A 70 9.22 -1.41 16.87
N SER A 71 9.51 -0.25 17.45
CA SER A 71 10.71 -0.10 18.24
C SER A 71 10.57 -0.87 19.55
N ASP A 72 11.31 -1.97 19.68
CA ASP A 72 11.76 -2.37 21.00
C ASP A 72 12.38 -1.12 21.67
N VAL A 73 11.98 -0.83 22.90
CA VAL A 73 12.52 0.31 23.68
C VAL A 73 14.06 0.23 23.71
N LEU A 74 14.62 -0.98 23.67
CA LEU A 74 16.05 -1.23 23.60
C LEU A 74 16.67 -0.85 22.25
N LEU A 75 15.99 -1.08 21.12
CA LEU A 75 16.48 -0.75 19.77
C LEU A 75 16.44 0.76 19.50
N ASN A 76 15.41 1.45 19.99
CA ASN A 76 15.36 2.93 19.94
C ASN A 76 16.52 3.56 20.70
N GLN A 77 16.89 3.00 21.86
CA GLN A 77 18.03 3.48 22.65
C GLN A 77 19.39 3.22 21.97
N GLN A 78 19.44 2.27 21.02
CA GLN A 78 20.59 2.00 20.16
C GLN A 78 20.60 2.82 18.86
N GLY A 79 19.59 3.68 18.64
CA GLY A 79 19.49 4.53 17.46
C GLY A 79 18.96 3.83 16.20
N VAL A 80 18.39 2.63 16.32
CA VAL A 80 17.76 1.93 15.20
C VAL A 80 16.32 2.41 15.07
N HIS A 81 15.98 3.00 13.93
CA HIS A 81 14.60 3.41 13.64
C HIS A 81 13.69 2.17 13.51
N ALA A 82 12.43 2.29 13.94
CA ALA A 82 11.46 1.18 13.86
C ALA A 82 11.24 0.66 12.42
N TRP A 83 11.48 1.53 11.44
CA TRP A 83 11.39 1.22 10.02
C TRP A 83 12.23 2.21 9.21
N GLU A 84 12.56 1.83 7.98
CA GLU A 84 13.26 2.65 6.99
C GLU A 84 12.62 2.47 5.60
N VAL A 85 12.74 3.46 4.73
CA VAL A 85 12.43 3.34 3.30
C VAL A 85 13.73 3.30 2.52
N GLU A 86 13.99 2.18 1.86
CA GLU A 86 15.12 1.99 0.96
C GLU A 86 14.60 1.77 -0.46
N ALA A 87 14.84 2.72 -1.36
CA ALA A 87 14.33 2.70 -2.73
C ALA A 87 12.81 2.44 -2.79
N ASP A 88 12.39 1.28 -3.31
CA ASP A 88 10.99 0.86 -3.44
C ASP A 88 10.55 -0.12 -2.36
N ASN A 89 11.31 -0.21 -1.28
CA ASN A 89 11.06 -1.10 -0.17
C ASN A 89 10.89 -0.33 1.14
N ILE A 90 10.07 -0.90 2.01
CA ILE A 90 9.95 -0.56 3.41
C ILE A 90 10.60 -1.68 4.20
N LEU A 91 11.59 -1.34 5.01
CA LEU A 91 12.30 -2.27 5.88
C LEU A 91 11.80 -2.09 7.30
N SER A 92 11.41 -3.18 7.95
CA SER A 92 10.97 -3.13 9.34
C SER A 92 11.08 -4.50 10.02
N ASN A 93 11.24 -4.48 11.33
CA ASN A 93 11.11 -5.68 12.16
C ASN A 93 9.63 -5.95 12.53
N ALA A 94 8.76 -4.95 12.38
CA ALA A 94 7.34 -5.07 12.65
C ALA A 94 6.64 -6.01 11.64
N GLY A 95 5.45 -6.50 12.03
CA GLY A 95 4.62 -7.36 11.21
C GLY A 95 3.78 -8.34 12.03
N GLU A 96 2.49 -8.38 11.77
CA GLU A 96 1.56 -9.35 12.35
C GLU A 96 1.13 -10.41 11.34
N SER A 97 0.62 -11.55 11.83
CA SER A 97 0.00 -12.54 10.94
C SER A 97 -1.32 -11.98 10.39
N PRO A 98 -1.63 -12.15 9.09
CA PRO A 98 -2.94 -11.84 8.56
C PRO A 98 -4.04 -12.57 9.34
N PRO A 99 -5.21 -11.93 9.52
CA PRO A 99 -6.33 -12.53 10.24
C PRO A 99 -6.77 -13.83 9.58
N ALA A 100 -7.08 -14.85 10.38
CA ALA A 100 -7.60 -16.11 9.85
C ALA A 100 -8.93 -15.86 9.11
N TYR A 101 -9.07 -16.48 7.94
CA TYR A 101 -10.30 -16.45 7.18
C TYR A 101 -11.46 -17.03 8.01
N ALA A 102 -12.58 -16.32 8.03
CA ALA A 102 -13.81 -16.70 8.68
C ALA A 102 -14.97 -16.48 7.72
N THR A 103 -16.00 -17.32 7.81
CA THR A 103 -17.22 -17.22 7.00
C THR A 103 -18.17 -16.18 7.58
N SER A 104 -19.09 -15.64 6.77
CA SER A 104 -20.07 -14.63 7.21
C SER A 104 -19.43 -13.38 7.83
N THR A 105 -18.21 -13.07 7.41
CA THR A 105 -17.43 -11.92 7.86
C THR A 105 -17.32 -10.94 6.69
N GLU A 106 -17.60 -9.67 6.95
CA GLU A 106 -17.34 -8.62 5.96
C GLU A 106 -15.84 -8.33 5.89
N TYR A 107 -15.28 -8.51 4.69
CA TYR A 107 -13.92 -8.12 4.37
C TYR A 107 -13.93 -6.90 3.46
N LEU A 108 -12.96 -6.02 3.68
CA LEU A 108 -12.79 -4.79 2.90
C LEU A 108 -11.71 -4.99 1.84
N ASP A 109 -11.87 -4.29 0.72
CA ASP A 109 -10.85 -4.21 -0.33
C ASP A 109 -9.46 -3.83 0.21
N GLY A 110 -8.42 -4.52 -0.27
CA GLY A 110 -7.03 -4.36 0.15
C GLY A 110 -6.67 -5.00 1.50
N GLN A 111 -7.60 -5.75 2.11
CA GLN A 111 -7.26 -6.58 3.28
C GLN A 111 -6.57 -7.88 2.87
N PHE A 112 -5.87 -8.49 3.83
CA PHE A 112 -5.28 -9.81 3.68
C PHE A 112 -5.89 -10.79 4.69
N VAL A 113 -6.06 -12.04 4.28
CA VAL A 113 -6.56 -13.11 5.14
C VAL A 113 -5.63 -14.32 5.10
N SER A 114 -5.45 -14.98 6.24
CA SER A 114 -4.68 -16.22 6.34
C SER A 114 -5.62 -17.43 6.26
N VAL A 115 -5.22 -18.44 5.50
CA VAL A 115 -5.98 -19.69 5.32
C VAL A 115 -5.05 -20.86 5.60
N THR A 116 -5.58 -21.94 6.17
CA THR A 116 -4.87 -23.23 6.22
C THR A 116 -5.04 -23.93 4.87
N PRO A 117 -3.96 -24.25 4.13
CA PRO A 117 -4.06 -24.91 2.84
C PRO A 117 -4.77 -26.26 2.89
N THR A 118 -5.52 -26.57 1.84
CA THR A 118 -6.22 -27.85 1.72
C THR A 118 -5.21 -29.00 1.58
N PRO A 119 -5.32 -30.12 2.32
CA PRO A 119 -4.47 -31.28 2.11
C PRO A 119 -4.60 -31.83 0.69
N TRP A 120 -3.48 -32.12 0.05
CA TRP A 120 -3.45 -32.73 -1.28
C TRP A 120 -4.06 -34.13 -1.23
N THR A 121 -5.00 -34.39 -2.14
CA THR A 121 -5.62 -35.70 -2.34
C THR A 121 -5.69 -35.95 -3.84
N THR A 122 -5.16 -37.08 -4.31
CA THR A 122 -5.22 -37.49 -5.72
C THR A 122 -6.66 -37.76 -6.16
N GLY A 123 -7.01 -37.47 -7.41
CA GLY A 123 -8.36 -37.64 -7.97
C GLY A 123 -9.36 -36.55 -7.55
N THR A 124 -8.89 -35.45 -6.94
CA THR A 124 -9.71 -34.33 -6.47
C THR A 124 -9.63 -33.17 -7.45
N ALA A 125 -10.75 -32.52 -7.75
CA ALA A 125 -10.74 -31.30 -8.55
C ALA A 125 -10.28 -30.12 -7.69
N PHE A 126 -9.26 -29.41 -8.16
CA PHE A 126 -8.78 -28.16 -7.56
C PHE A 126 -8.98 -27.00 -8.53
N ILE A 127 -9.21 -25.81 -7.98
CA ILE A 127 -9.44 -24.58 -8.76
C ILE A 127 -8.18 -23.72 -8.82
N VAL A 128 -8.10 -22.85 -9.82
CA VAL A 128 -6.99 -21.87 -9.93
C VAL A 128 -6.96 -20.97 -8.69
N GLN A 129 -5.76 -20.56 -8.29
CA GLN A 129 -5.44 -19.79 -7.08
C GLN A 129 -5.70 -20.51 -5.75
N GLN A 130 -6.16 -21.76 -5.76
CA GLN A 130 -6.28 -22.51 -4.52
C GLN A 130 -4.90 -22.92 -4.00
N TYR A 131 -4.65 -22.72 -2.72
CA TYR A 131 -3.49 -23.28 -2.04
C TYR A 131 -3.76 -24.68 -1.47
N VAL A 132 -2.84 -25.59 -1.76
CA VAL A 132 -2.85 -26.98 -1.31
C VAL A 132 -1.54 -27.33 -0.62
N LYS A 133 -1.52 -28.36 0.22
CA LYS A 133 -0.31 -28.83 0.91
C LYS A 133 -0.08 -30.33 0.76
N SER A 134 1.19 -30.70 0.59
CA SER A 134 1.64 -32.10 0.68
C SER A 134 2.75 -32.18 1.71
N GLY A 135 2.47 -32.85 2.83
CA GLY A 135 3.32 -32.74 4.03
C GLY A 135 3.34 -31.30 4.54
N THR A 136 4.54 -30.71 4.60
CA THR A 136 4.75 -29.31 5.02
C THR A 136 4.93 -28.34 3.85
N THR A 137 5.09 -28.86 2.63
CA THR A 137 5.24 -28.04 1.42
C THR A 137 3.88 -27.59 0.90
N ILE A 138 3.79 -26.29 0.62
CA ILE A 138 2.59 -25.64 0.12
C ILE A 138 2.76 -25.32 -1.37
N TYR A 139 1.71 -25.56 -2.12
CA TYR A 139 1.62 -25.33 -3.55
C TYR A 139 0.43 -24.43 -3.87
N GLU A 140 0.59 -23.61 -4.89
CA GLU A 140 -0.52 -22.89 -5.53
C GLU A 140 -0.95 -23.61 -6.79
N VAL A 141 -2.26 -23.73 -6.98
CA VAL A 141 -2.85 -24.27 -8.20
C VAL A 141 -2.91 -23.18 -9.26
N LEU A 142 -2.15 -23.37 -10.34
CA LEU A 142 -2.07 -22.42 -11.46
C LEU A 142 -3.12 -22.70 -12.54
N VAL A 143 -3.54 -23.96 -12.66
CA VAL A 143 -4.51 -24.41 -13.65
C VAL A 143 -5.54 -25.30 -12.95
N ALA A 144 -6.83 -25.07 -13.19
CA ALA A 144 -7.87 -25.95 -12.67
C ALA A 144 -7.75 -27.34 -13.31
N HIS A 145 -7.66 -28.38 -12.50
CA HIS A 145 -7.46 -29.75 -12.95
C HIS A 145 -8.00 -30.74 -11.91
N THR A 146 -8.16 -32.00 -12.33
CA THR A 146 -8.30 -33.12 -11.38
C THR A 146 -6.91 -33.65 -11.07
N SER A 147 -6.56 -33.68 -9.78
CA SER A 147 -5.21 -34.00 -9.32
C SER A 147 -4.75 -35.42 -9.66
N ASP A 148 -3.48 -35.54 -9.98
CA ASP A 148 -2.72 -36.79 -10.03
C ASP A 148 -1.79 -36.86 -8.79
N THR A 149 -0.58 -37.39 -8.95
CA THR A 149 0.51 -37.22 -8.01
C THR A 149 1.00 -35.78 -8.05
N VAL A 150 1.38 -35.23 -6.89
CA VAL A 150 1.94 -33.87 -6.78
C VAL A 150 3.10 -33.67 -7.76
N SER A 151 3.96 -34.68 -7.94
CA SER A 151 5.10 -34.59 -8.85
C SER A 151 4.68 -34.42 -10.31
N ASN A 152 3.63 -35.11 -10.75
CA ASN A 152 3.14 -35.00 -12.13
C ASN A 152 2.47 -33.65 -12.37
N ASP A 153 1.71 -33.15 -11.41
CA ASP A 153 1.04 -31.85 -11.52
C ASP A 153 2.03 -30.68 -11.46
N VAL A 154 3.10 -30.79 -10.68
CA VAL A 154 4.22 -29.84 -10.73
C VAL A 154 4.92 -29.89 -12.09
N ALA A 155 5.24 -31.09 -12.59
CA ALA A 155 5.91 -31.25 -13.89
C ALA A 155 5.07 -30.75 -15.07
N SER A 156 3.74 -30.85 -14.97
CA SER A 156 2.79 -30.37 -15.98
C SER A 156 2.52 -28.86 -15.89
N GLY A 157 3.05 -28.17 -14.87
CA GLY A 157 2.81 -26.75 -14.64
C GLY A 157 1.45 -26.43 -14.02
N ASN A 158 0.73 -27.43 -13.51
CA ASN A 158 -0.54 -27.23 -12.80
C ASN A 158 -0.33 -26.66 -11.40
N LEU A 159 0.84 -26.91 -10.80
CA LEU A 159 1.22 -26.46 -9.46
C LEU A 159 2.54 -25.71 -9.45
N ILE A 160 2.66 -24.73 -8.57
CA ILE A 160 3.94 -24.11 -8.20
C ILE A 160 4.15 -24.18 -6.69
N SER A 161 5.36 -24.56 -6.26
CA SER A 161 5.72 -24.54 -4.84
C SER A 161 5.88 -23.10 -4.35
N ARG A 162 5.27 -22.79 -3.21
CA ARG A 162 5.39 -21.50 -2.52
C ARG A 162 6.29 -21.55 -1.29
N GLY A 163 6.76 -22.75 -0.94
CA GLY A 163 7.63 -22.98 0.21
C GLY A 163 6.99 -23.90 1.25
N THR A 164 7.50 -23.83 2.47
CA THR A 164 7.14 -24.73 3.56
C THR A 164 6.60 -23.91 4.73
N GLY A 165 5.48 -24.32 5.32
CA GLY A 165 4.89 -23.60 6.44
C GLY A 165 3.47 -24.06 6.77
N SER A 166 2.70 -23.19 7.42
CA SER A 166 1.40 -23.56 7.99
C SER A 166 0.22 -22.84 7.36
N THR A 167 0.40 -21.57 7.00
CA THR A 167 -0.64 -20.68 6.51
C THR A 167 -0.22 -19.97 5.24
N VAL A 168 -1.22 -19.68 4.41
CA VAL A 168 -1.09 -18.93 3.17
C VAL A 168 -1.94 -17.67 3.24
N THR A 169 -1.62 -16.70 2.41
CA THR A 169 -2.30 -15.42 2.38
C THR A 169 -3.09 -15.25 1.10
N TYR A 170 -4.31 -14.75 1.24
CA TYR A 170 -5.09 -14.20 0.13
C TYR A 170 -5.30 -12.70 0.32
N GLU A 171 -5.29 -11.96 -0.77
CA GLU A 171 -5.70 -10.55 -0.81
C GLU A 171 -7.18 -10.47 -1.12
N VAL A 172 -7.88 -9.55 -0.46
CA VAL A 172 -9.28 -9.24 -0.70
C VAL A 172 -9.35 -8.20 -1.81
N ALA A 173 -9.90 -8.58 -2.97
CA ALA A 173 -9.89 -7.77 -4.18
C ALA A 173 -11.06 -6.78 -4.28
N SER A 174 -12.10 -6.98 -3.48
CA SER A 174 -13.24 -6.06 -3.37
C SER A 174 -13.94 -6.26 -2.03
N THR A 175 -14.73 -5.29 -1.58
CA THR A 175 -15.50 -5.44 -0.33
C THR A 175 -16.63 -6.45 -0.51
N TYR A 176 -16.67 -7.48 0.33
CA TYR A 176 -17.66 -8.57 0.25
C TYR A 176 -17.93 -9.20 1.62
N THR A 177 -19.03 -9.96 1.72
CA THR A 177 -19.30 -10.83 2.87
C THR A 177 -18.93 -12.26 2.54
N SER A 178 -18.04 -12.85 3.33
CA SER A 178 -17.44 -14.15 3.05
C SER A 178 -18.41 -15.31 3.13
N SER A 179 -18.16 -16.32 2.29
CA SER A 179 -19.01 -17.51 2.16
C SER A 179 -18.21 -18.78 2.43
N SER A 180 -17.34 -19.17 1.51
CA SER A 180 -16.35 -20.23 1.66
C SER A 180 -15.11 -19.85 0.86
N VAL A 181 -13.93 -20.29 1.29
CA VAL A 181 -12.67 -19.97 0.59
C VAL A 181 -12.76 -20.32 -0.91
N THR A 182 -13.29 -21.48 -1.26
CA THR A 182 -13.41 -21.93 -2.66
C THR A 182 -14.36 -21.06 -3.47
N THR A 183 -15.52 -20.71 -2.91
CA THR A 183 -16.49 -19.82 -3.58
C THR A 183 -15.91 -18.43 -3.75
N ASP A 184 -15.29 -17.88 -2.71
CA ASP A 184 -14.76 -16.53 -2.72
C ASP A 184 -13.54 -16.39 -3.65
N ILE A 185 -12.76 -17.46 -3.85
CA ILE A 185 -11.76 -17.52 -4.93
C ILE A 185 -12.43 -17.52 -6.30
N THR A 186 -13.47 -18.34 -6.49
CA THR A 186 -14.16 -18.50 -7.79
C THR A 186 -14.85 -17.21 -8.23
N ASP A 187 -15.44 -16.49 -7.27
CA ASP A 187 -16.11 -15.21 -7.50
C ASP A 187 -15.10 -14.06 -7.67
N GLY A 188 -13.80 -14.30 -7.42
CA GLY A 188 -12.76 -13.29 -7.49
C GLY A 188 -12.76 -12.31 -6.31
N ASN A 189 -13.43 -12.65 -5.21
CA ASN A 189 -13.46 -11.86 -3.99
C ASN A 189 -12.09 -11.88 -3.27
N ILE A 190 -11.41 -13.03 -3.34
CA ILE A 190 -10.05 -13.20 -2.83
C ILE A 190 -9.12 -13.80 -3.87
N THR A 191 -7.87 -13.36 -3.85
CA THR A 191 -6.84 -13.79 -4.79
C THR A 191 -5.60 -14.26 -4.06
N ALA A 192 -5.01 -15.36 -4.52
CA ALA A 192 -3.74 -15.88 -4.03
C ALA A 192 -2.67 -14.78 -4.18
N THR A 193 -1.96 -14.49 -3.09
CA THR A 193 -1.02 -13.37 -3.06
C THR A 193 0.20 -13.72 -2.21
N GLY A 194 1.27 -12.98 -2.42
CA GLY A 194 2.53 -13.17 -1.74
C GLY A 194 3.40 -14.27 -2.36
N ASP A 195 4.69 -14.04 -2.31
CA ASP A 195 5.76 -14.97 -2.68
C ASP A 195 6.29 -15.74 -1.47
N LYS A 196 5.75 -15.47 -0.27
CA LYS A 196 6.18 -16.02 1.01
C LYS A 196 5.02 -16.71 1.74
N VAL A 197 5.25 -17.94 2.19
CA VAL A 197 4.36 -18.65 3.13
C VAL A 197 4.53 -18.07 4.55
N ASP A 198 3.45 -18.08 5.34
CA ASP A 198 3.44 -17.48 6.69
C ASP A 198 3.88 -16.00 6.69
N ALA A 199 3.55 -15.28 5.61
CA ALA A 199 3.86 -13.87 5.41
C ALA A 199 3.23 -13.00 6.51
N ARG A 200 3.88 -11.88 6.78
CA ARG A 200 3.43 -10.86 7.73
C ARG A 200 2.84 -9.66 7.00
N ILE A 201 1.95 -8.95 7.65
CA ILE A 201 1.38 -7.69 7.17
C ILE A 201 1.77 -6.55 8.10
N ILE A 202 1.87 -5.35 7.53
CA ILE A 202 2.02 -4.09 8.25
C ILE A 202 1.00 -3.08 7.74
N TYR A 203 0.65 -2.13 8.60
CA TYR A 203 -0.24 -1.01 8.30
C TYR A 203 0.59 0.23 8.03
N ILE A 204 0.31 0.91 6.92
CA ILE A 204 1.02 2.12 6.57
C ILE A 204 0.07 3.29 6.36
N SER A 205 0.59 4.50 6.63
CA SER A 205 0.03 5.73 6.10
C SER A 205 1.06 6.38 5.17
N TYR A 206 0.61 6.88 4.03
CA TYR A 206 1.49 7.49 3.04
C TYR A 206 0.83 8.66 2.31
N VAL A 207 1.66 9.52 1.72
CA VAL A 207 1.24 10.56 0.78
C VAL A 207 1.18 9.95 -0.60
N LYS A 208 -0.03 9.85 -1.16
CA LYS A 208 -0.29 9.33 -2.51
C LYS A 208 -0.01 10.39 -3.57
N LYS A 209 0.51 9.95 -4.72
CA LYS A 209 0.55 10.71 -5.97
C LYS A 209 -0.86 10.93 -6.49
N LEU A 210 -1.47 12.06 -6.15
CA LEU A 210 -2.81 12.40 -6.62
C LEU A 210 -2.75 12.91 -8.08
N GLU A 211 -3.33 12.18 -9.02
CA GLU A 211 -3.35 12.60 -10.43
C GLU A 211 -4.67 13.28 -10.84
N ASP A 212 -5.76 12.96 -10.13
CA ASP A 212 -7.08 13.51 -10.38
C ASP A 212 -7.22 14.93 -9.81
N THR A 213 -7.12 15.93 -10.70
CA THR A 213 -7.23 17.36 -10.34
C THR A 213 -8.59 17.78 -9.80
N THR A 214 -9.64 16.96 -9.97
CA THR A 214 -10.96 17.24 -9.38
C THR A 214 -10.95 17.07 -7.87
N LYS A 215 -10.05 16.23 -7.36
CA LYS A 215 -9.88 15.96 -5.93
C LYS A 215 -9.05 17.02 -5.21
N PHE A 216 -8.41 17.94 -5.93
CA PHE A 216 -7.53 18.92 -5.31
C PHE A 216 -8.34 20.09 -4.73
N SER A 217 -8.06 20.40 -3.48
CA SER A 217 -8.52 21.59 -2.80
C SER A 217 -8.06 22.86 -3.53
N PRO A 218 -8.81 23.97 -3.43
CA PRO A 218 -8.39 25.24 -4.03
C PRO A 218 -7.00 25.73 -3.57
N LYS A 219 -6.59 25.38 -2.34
CA LYS A 219 -5.28 25.76 -1.79
C LYS A 219 -4.15 24.91 -2.36
N LEU A 220 -4.34 23.60 -2.51
CA LEU A 220 -3.38 22.75 -3.18
C LEU A 220 -3.20 23.17 -4.65
N LYS A 221 -4.30 23.45 -5.36
CA LYS A 221 -4.25 23.98 -6.74
C LYS A 221 -3.38 25.24 -6.84
N TRP A 222 -3.58 26.19 -5.92
CA TRP A 222 -2.80 27.43 -5.89
C TRP A 222 -1.32 27.18 -5.57
N ALA A 223 -1.02 26.31 -4.59
CA ALA A 223 0.35 25.95 -4.24
C ALA A 223 1.09 25.28 -5.41
N ILE A 224 0.44 24.34 -6.11
CA ILE A 224 1.00 23.70 -7.32
C ILE A 224 1.20 24.73 -8.43
N ALA A 225 0.25 25.64 -8.65
CA ALA A 225 0.36 26.68 -9.66
C ALA A 225 1.54 27.63 -9.38
N MET A 226 1.72 28.07 -8.13
CA MET A 226 2.86 28.88 -7.69
C MET A 226 4.19 28.14 -7.89
N LYS A 227 4.26 26.87 -7.47
CA LYS A 227 5.46 26.05 -7.66
C LYS A 227 5.80 25.88 -9.14
N LEU A 228 4.79 25.68 -9.98
CA LEU A 228 4.93 25.64 -11.43
C LEU A 228 5.43 26.97 -11.99
N ALA A 229 4.86 28.10 -11.55
CA ALA A 229 5.29 29.44 -11.95
C ALA A 229 6.78 29.67 -11.67
N ILE A 230 7.25 29.29 -10.47
CA ILE A 230 8.68 29.37 -10.07
C ILE A 230 9.59 28.60 -11.04
N LYS A 231 9.16 27.43 -11.52
CA LYS A 231 9.96 26.61 -12.45
C LYS A 231 9.96 27.16 -13.88
N ILE A 232 8.86 27.77 -14.33
CA ILE A 232 8.71 28.22 -15.73
C ILE A 232 9.15 29.68 -15.96
N VAL A 233 9.20 30.52 -14.93
CA VAL A 233 9.47 31.96 -15.09
C VAL A 233 10.85 32.24 -15.73
N THR A 234 11.90 31.58 -15.26
CA THR A 234 13.26 31.77 -15.79
C THR A 234 13.40 31.30 -17.25
N PRO A 235 12.98 30.07 -17.64
CA PRO A 235 13.09 29.65 -19.04
C PRO A 235 12.19 30.43 -20.01
N LEU A 236 11.12 31.08 -19.53
CA LEU A 236 10.22 31.87 -20.37
C LEU A 236 10.64 33.34 -20.51
N HIS A 237 11.03 33.97 -19.41
CA HIS A 237 11.24 35.43 -19.35
C HIS A 237 12.69 35.83 -19.09
N ASN A 238 13.58 34.89 -18.77
CA ASN A 238 14.96 35.15 -18.37
C ASN A 238 15.07 36.21 -17.25
N ASP A 239 14.13 36.17 -16.30
CA ASP A 239 14.09 37.10 -15.17
C ASP A 239 14.38 36.35 -13.85
N PRO A 240 15.62 36.43 -13.33
CA PRO A 240 15.99 35.79 -12.07
C PRO A 240 15.39 36.50 -10.86
N LYS A 241 15.08 37.81 -10.94
CA LYS A 241 14.47 38.56 -9.84
C LYS A 241 13.03 38.13 -9.65
N ALA A 242 12.25 38.05 -10.73
CA ALA A 242 10.88 37.53 -10.65
C ALA A 242 10.82 36.11 -10.08
N LYS A 243 11.84 35.27 -10.34
CA LYS A 243 11.95 33.95 -9.70
C LYS A 243 12.13 34.05 -8.18
N ALA A 244 13.02 34.92 -7.72
CA ALA A 244 13.26 35.12 -6.29
C ALA A 244 12.00 35.64 -5.59
N ASP A 245 11.33 36.64 -6.17
CA ASP A 245 10.08 37.20 -5.64
C ASP A 245 8.97 36.14 -5.53
N LEU A 246 8.84 35.26 -6.53
CA LEU A 246 7.88 34.15 -6.50
C LEU A 246 8.22 33.08 -5.46
N ILE A 247 9.52 32.78 -5.25
CA ILE A 247 9.95 31.86 -4.19
C ILE A 247 9.61 32.43 -2.82
N GLU A 248 9.89 33.72 -2.60
CA GLU A 248 9.55 34.41 -1.36
C GLU A 248 8.04 34.38 -1.09
N GLU A 249 7.20 34.71 -2.07
CA GLU A 249 5.74 34.64 -1.91
C GLU A 249 5.25 33.20 -1.62
N PHE A 250 5.85 32.21 -2.28
CA PHE A 250 5.50 30.81 -2.08
C PHE A 250 5.80 30.34 -0.66
N GLU A 251 6.99 30.65 -0.15
CA GLU A 251 7.47 30.23 1.16
C GLU A 251 6.87 31.05 2.31
N ALA A 252 6.72 32.37 2.13
CA ALA A 252 6.26 33.28 3.19
C ALA A 252 4.73 33.31 3.34
N LEU A 253 3.97 33.13 2.25
CA LEU A 253 2.52 33.32 2.28
C LEU A 253 1.74 32.09 1.80
N THR A 254 2.03 31.59 0.60
CA THR A 254 1.20 30.56 -0.04
C THR A 254 1.22 29.24 0.74
N MET A 255 2.41 28.69 0.99
CA MET A 255 2.54 27.42 1.71
C MET A 255 2.08 27.50 3.17
N PRO A 256 2.47 28.52 3.97
CA PRO A 256 2.00 28.64 5.34
C PRO A 256 0.47 28.72 5.44
N LYS A 257 -0.18 29.50 4.57
CA LYS A 257 -1.64 29.62 4.55
C LYS A 257 -2.31 28.31 4.12
N ALA A 258 -1.77 27.63 3.12
CA ALA A 258 -2.32 26.35 2.67
C ALA A 258 -2.20 25.27 3.76
N ARG A 259 -1.03 25.18 4.42
CA ARG A 259 -0.79 24.29 5.56
C ARG A 259 -1.74 24.58 6.73
N SER A 260 -1.96 25.85 7.05
CA SER A 260 -2.86 26.25 8.13
C SER A 260 -4.31 25.83 7.83
N VAL A 261 -4.80 26.05 6.62
CA VAL A 261 -6.17 25.66 6.23
C VAL A 261 -6.34 24.14 6.21
N ASP A 262 -5.37 23.41 5.66
CA ASP A 262 -5.39 21.95 5.66
C ASP A 262 -5.34 21.40 7.10
N ALA A 263 -4.49 21.95 7.96
CA ALA A 263 -4.41 21.56 9.36
C ALA A 263 -5.73 21.79 10.12
N MET A 264 -6.50 22.85 9.79
CA MET A 264 -7.82 23.08 10.38
C MET A 264 -8.87 22.03 9.99
N GLN A 265 -8.68 21.33 8.87
CA GLN A 265 -9.54 20.21 8.47
C GLN A 265 -9.15 18.91 9.18
N GLY A 266 -7.90 18.81 9.64
CA GLY A 266 -7.40 17.64 10.34
C GLY A 266 -7.93 17.56 11.78
N THR A 267 -8.44 16.40 12.16
CA THR A 267 -8.62 16.04 13.57
C THR A 267 -7.38 15.28 14.07
N PRO A 268 -7.03 15.35 15.37
CA PRO A 268 -6.00 14.48 15.95
C PRO A 268 -6.24 13.03 15.54
N ARG A 269 -5.24 12.41 14.93
CA ARG A 269 -5.35 11.03 14.48
C ARG A 269 -5.30 10.14 15.73
N PRO A 270 -6.26 9.21 15.92
CA PRO A 270 -6.15 8.27 17.01
C PRO A 270 -4.90 7.41 16.82
N VAL A 271 -4.22 7.07 17.91
CA VAL A 271 -3.10 6.13 17.89
C VAL A 271 -3.68 4.73 17.63
N PHE A 272 -3.27 4.09 16.55
CA PHE A 272 -3.69 2.76 16.13
C PHE A 272 -2.71 1.73 16.69
N ASN A 273 -3.19 0.81 17.54
CA ASN A 273 -2.40 -0.34 17.99
C ASN A 273 -3.08 -1.60 17.48
N SER A 274 -2.42 -2.41 16.64
CA SER A 274 -3.04 -3.57 16.01
C SER A 274 -3.12 -4.81 16.91
N GLU A 275 -4.22 -5.54 16.74
CA GLU A 275 -4.42 -7.00 16.89
C GLU A 275 -5.81 -7.27 16.29
N TRP A 276 -5.94 -7.47 14.97
CA TRP A 276 -7.21 -7.44 14.19
C TRP A 276 -7.86 -6.04 14.04
N LEU A 277 -7.18 -4.95 14.39
CA LEU A 277 -7.77 -3.68 14.90
C LEU A 277 -8.59 -3.83 16.20
N ARG A 278 -8.45 -5.00 16.87
CA ARG A 278 -9.09 -5.54 18.10
C ARG A 278 -10.62 -5.50 18.11
N SER A 279 -11.28 -6.46 17.46
CA SER A 279 -12.72 -6.77 17.61
C SER A 279 -13.67 -5.56 17.42
N ARG A 280 -13.68 -4.94 16.24
CA ARG A 280 -14.66 -3.93 15.83
C ARG A 280 -16.14 -4.34 15.72
N SER A 281 -16.58 -5.38 16.43
CA SER A 281 -17.72 -5.25 17.39
C SER A 281 -18.00 -6.57 18.11
N ALA A 282 -17.73 -6.68 19.42
CA ALA A 282 -18.18 -7.82 20.23
C ALA A 282 -19.71 -7.82 20.55
N GLY A 283 -20.55 -7.22 19.71
CA GLY A 283 -22.00 -7.22 19.93
C GLY A 283 -22.78 -6.34 18.97
N VAL A 284 -23.59 -6.96 18.11
CA VAL A 284 -24.87 -6.38 17.71
C VAL A 284 -25.62 -6.04 19.02
N ARG A 285 -25.87 -4.75 19.29
CA ARG A 285 -26.68 -4.34 20.45
C ARG A 285 -28.09 -4.91 20.30
N THR A 286 -28.39 -5.99 21.00
CA THR A 286 -29.77 -6.32 21.34
C THR A 286 -30.21 -5.33 22.41
N TRP A 287 -31.03 -4.36 22.04
CA TRP A 287 -31.71 -3.50 23.00
C TRP A 287 -32.76 -4.33 23.74
N ARG A 288 -32.69 -4.31 25.08
CA ARG A 288 -33.87 -4.42 25.95
C ARG A 288 -34.19 -3.02 26.45
#